data_AF-A0A3B0WYR7-F1
#
_entry.id   AF-A0A3B0WYR7-F1
#
_cell.length_a   1.000
_cell.length_b   1.000
_cell.length_c   1.000
_cell.angle_alpha   90.00
_cell.angle_beta   90.00
_cell.angle_gamma   90.00
#
_symmetry.space_group_name_H-M   'P 1'
#
loop_
_entity.id
_entity.type
_entity.pdbx_description
1 polymer ?
#
loop_
_entity_poly.entity_id
_entity_poly.type
_entity_poly.pdbx_seq_one_letter_code
_entity_poly.pdbx_strand_id
1 'polypeptide(L)'
;MATINNWFNTHSDAILVTDKVNDPIDFSNSFIGKNRLMMELFSLKAVKEGISSGIKSAMPSKKNLKKTKSDKVAFLKKLGITDIVNSRRIINKKVGLVRELVDAGIHIYAFHIHFDEGKDEAYVACNEHQYFYGIYADDWNFNESLNCANH
;
A
#
# COMPACT_ATOMS: atom_id res chain seq x y z
N MET A 1 -1.30 -3.51 -21.38
CA MET A 1 -1.28 -4.73 -20.54
C MET A 1 -0.29 -5.78 -21.05
N ALA A 2 -0.28 -6.13 -22.34
CA ALA A 2 0.59 -7.18 -22.89
C ALA A 2 2.07 -7.08 -22.45
N THR A 3 2.69 -5.90 -22.56
CA THR A 3 4.07 -5.67 -22.12
C THR A 3 4.29 -5.93 -20.63
N ILE A 4 3.35 -5.49 -19.78
CA ILE A 4 3.39 -5.73 -18.33
C ILE A 4 3.31 -7.23 -18.06
N ASN A 5 2.35 -7.93 -18.67
CA ASN A 5 2.21 -9.37 -18.50
C ASN A 5 3.46 -10.14 -18.96
N ASN A 6 4.08 -9.74 -20.07
CA ASN A 6 5.32 -10.36 -20.55
C ASN A 6 6.46 -10.20 -19.53
N TRP A 7 6.60 -9.04 -18.91
CA TRP A 7 7.59 -8.83 -17.86
C TRP A 7 7.25 -9.67 -16.61
N PHE A 8 5.99 -9.71 -16.19
CA PHE A 8 5.54 -10.48 -15.02
C PHE A 8 5.58 -12.00 -15.19
N ASN A 9 5.74 -12.50 -16.42
CA ASN A 9 5.98 -13.92 -16.70
C ASN A 9 7.37 -14.38 -16.27
N THR A 10 8.37 -13.50 -16.25
CA THR A 10 9.75 -13.84 -15.87
C THR A 10 10.13 -13.34 -14.48
N HIS A 11 9.21 -12.68 -13.77
CA HIS A 11 9.42 -12.12 -12.43
C HIS A 11 8.30 -12.60 -11.50
N SER A 12 8.39 -13.87 -11.07
CA SER A 12 7.36 -14.52 -10.24
C SER A 12 7.31 -13.98 -8.81
N ASP A 13 8.40 -13.40 -8.35
CA ASP A 13 8.60 -12.74 -7.06
C ASP A 13 7.97 -11.33 -6.99
N ALA A 14 7.76 -10.69 -8.14
CA ALA A 14 7.21 -9.35 -8.21
C ALA A 14 5.69 -9.29 -7.96
N ILE A 15 5.25 -8.22 -7.31
CA ILE A 15 3.86 -7.82 -7.11
C ILE A 15 3.59 -6.53 -7.90
N LEU A 16 2.51 -6.50 -8.67
CA LEU A 16 2.06 -5.29 -9.33
C LEU A 16 1.20 -4.48 -8.35
N VAL A 17 1.64 -3.26 -8.04
CA VAL A 17 0.86 -2.29 -7.27
C VAL A 17 0.38 -1.18 -8.20
N THR A 18 -0.93 -1.00 -8.35
CA THR A 18 -1.47 0.07 -9.20
C THR A 18 -1.73 1.34 -8.40
N ASP A 19 -1.44 2.48 -8.99
CA ASP A 19 -1.95 3.77 -8.51
C ASP A 19 -3.36 4.01 -9.08
N LYS A 20 -4.33 4.26 -8.20
CA LYS A 20 -5.57 4.97 -8.54
C LYS A 20 -6.40 4.38 -9.70
N VAL A 21 -6.85 3.13 -9.55
CA VAL A 21 -7.71 2.43 -10.54
C VAL A 21 -9.20 2.55 -10.17
N ASN A 22 -10.06 2.70 -11.18
CA ASN A 22 -11.53 2.74 -11.00
C ASN A 22 -12.23 1.43 -11.40
N ASP A 23 -11.63 0.63 -12.29
CA ASP A 23 -12.23 -0.58 -12.87
C ASP A 23 -11.44 -1.85 -12.47
N PRO A 24 -11.51 -2.27 -11.21
CA PRO A 24 -10.69 -3.37 -10.68
C PRO A 24 -10.98 -4.71 -11.34
N ILE A 25 -12.21 -4.95 -11.79
CA ILE A 25 -12.60 -6.21 -12.45
C ILE A 25 -11.84 -6.34 -13.78
N ASP A 26 -11.96 -5.33 -14.65
CA ASP A 26 -11.36 -5.36 -15.99
C ASP A 26 -9.82 -5.41 -15.91
N PHE A 27 -9.23 -4.64 -14.99
CA PHE A 27 -7.78 -4.69 -14.77
C PHE A 27 -7.35 -6.08 -14.28
N SER A 28 -8.05 -6.65 -13.30
CA SER A 28 -7.72 -7.98 -12.77
C SER A 28 -7.85 -9.08 -13.81
N ASN A 29 -8.83 -9.00 -14.70
CA ASN A 29 -9.03 -9.97 -15.78
C ASN A 29 -7.97 -9.85 -16.87
N SER A 30 -7.38 -8.67 -17.03
CA SER A 30 -6.34 -8.43 -18.03
C SER A 30 -4.93 -8.78 -17.51
N PHE A 31 -4.71 -8.77 -16.20
CA PHE A 31 -3.40 -9.05 -15.60
C PHE A 31 -3.19 -10.55 -15.35
N ILE A 32 -2.00 -11.05 -15.67
CA ILE A 32 -1.70 -12.49 -15.69
C ILE A 32 -1.66 -13.16 -14.29
N GLY A 33 -1.52 -12.40 -13.21
CA GLY A 33 -1.36 -12.94 -11.86
C GLY A 33 -2.20 -12.21 -10.82
N LYS A 34 -3.50 -12.51 -10.71
CA LYS A 34 -4.40 -11.85 -9.73
C LYS A 34 -3.87 -11.91 -8.28
N ASN A 35 -3.32 -13.04 -7.86
CA ASN A 35 -2.70 -13.23 -6.54
C ASN A 35 -1.42 -12.41 -6.31
N ARG A 36 -0.93 -11.70 -7.33
CA ARG A 36 0.20 -10.76 -7.30
C ARG A 36 -0.22 -9.34 -7.69
N LEU A 37 -1.51 -9.04 -7.67
CA LEU A 37 -2.07 -7.73 -7.98
C LEU A 37 -2.58 -7.04 -6.72
N MET A 38 -2.01 -5.89 -6.40
CA MET A 38 -2.53 -4.98 -5.39
C MET A 38 -3.01 -3.70 -6.08
N MET A 39 -4.17 -3.18 -5.71
CA MET A 39 -4.72 -1.99 -6.34
C MET A 39 -5.11 -0.93 -5.32
N GLU A 40 -4.63 0.31 -5.51
CA GLU A 40 -5.24 1.46 -4.85
C GLU A 40 -6.56 1.84 -5.53
N LEU A 41 -7.65 1.83 -4.77
CA LEU A 41 -9.01 2.00 -5.26
C LEU A 41 -9.70 3.21 -4.62
N PHE A 42 -10.40 4.00 -5.44
CA PHE A 42 -10.93 5.30 -5.04
C PHE A 42 -12.30 5.30 -4.39
N SER A 43 -13.08 4.24 -4.60
CA SER A 43 -14.44 4.13 -4.09
C SER A 43 -14.61 2.85 -3.30
N LEU A 44 -15.51 2.86 -2.32
CA LEU A 44 -15.85 1.65 -1.57
C LEU A 44 -16.46 0.57 -2.48
N LYS A 45 -17.16 0.97 -3.56
CA LYS A 45 -17.66 0.05 -4.58
C LYS A 45 -16.48 -0.69 -5.25
N ALA A 46 -15.51 0.06 -5.76
CA ALA A 46 -14.32 -0.51 -6.39
C ALA A 46 -13.54 -1.40 -5.39
N VAL A 47 -13.37 -0.97 -4.14
CA VAL A 47 -12.73 -1.80 -3.10
C VAL A 47 -13.42 -3.15 -2.96
N LYS A 48 -14.76 -3.17 -2.83
CA LYS A 48 -15.52 -4.42 -2.74
C LYS A 48 -15.40 -5.27 -4.01
N GLU A 49 -15.43 -4.66 -5.18
CA GLU A 49 -15.25 -5.35 -6.46
C GLU A 49 -13.84 -5.97 -6.58
N GLY A 50 -12.80 -5.26 -6.15
CA GLY A 50 -11.43 -5.75 -6.11
C GLY A 50 -11.26 -6.94 -5.17
N ILE A 51 -11.86 -6.89 -3.97
CA ILE A 51 -11.85 -8.01 -3.02
C ILE A 51 -12.53 -9.24 -3.66
N SER A 52 -13.71 -9.04 -4.25
CA SER A 52 -14.46 -10.12 -4.91
C SER A 52 -13.75 -10.67 -6.16
N SER A 53 -12.85 -9.93 -6.79
CA SER A 53 -12.12 -10.39 -7.97
C SER A 53 -10.89 -11.26 -7.66
N GLY A 54 -10.59 -11.49 -6.37
CA GLY A 54 -9.55 -12.41 -5.92
C GLY A 54 -8.12 -11.88 -6.12
N ILE A 55 -7.96 -10.55 -6.16
CA ILE A 55 -6.64 -9.93 -6.21
C ILE A 55 -5.92 -10.06 -4.87
N LYS A 56 -4.61 -9.87 -4.86
CA LYS A 56 -3.79 -9.92 -3.64
C LYS A 56 -4.28 -8.95 -2.57
N SER A 57 -4.58 -7.70 -2.96
CA SER A 57 -5.11 -6.71 -2.03
C SER A 57 -5.86 -5.56 -2.72
N ALA A 58 -6.97 -5.15 -2.11
CA ALA A 58 -7.77 -4.00 -2.52
C ALA A 58 -7.56 -2.85 -1.53
N MET A 59 -6.64 -1.95 -1.83
CA MET A 59 -6.21 -0.90 -0.92
C MET A 59 -7.11 0.34 -1.03
N PRO A 60 -7.87 0.71 0.01
CA PRO A 60 -8.70 1.90 -0.02
C PRO A 60 -7.82 3.16 0.01
N SER A 61 -8.04 4.07 -0.94
CA SER A 61 -7.39 5.40 -0.89
C SER A 61 -7.76 6.18 0.38
N LYS A 62 -6.93 7.16 0.75
CA LYS A 62 -7.17 8.07 1.89
C LYS A 62 -8.56 8.71 1.88
N LYS A 63 -9.14 8.96 0.69
CA LYS A 63 -10.50 9.54 0.56
C LYS A 63 -11.57 8.61 1.12
N ASN A 64 -11.43 7.30 0.93
CA ASN A 64 -12.36 6.31 1.51
C ASN A 64 -12.27 6.31 3.04
N LEU A 65 -11.04 6.37 3.59
CA LEU A 65 -10.79 6.33 5.04
C LEU A 65 -11.19 7.61 5.79
N LYS A 66 -11.48 8.72 5.10
CA LYS A 66 -11.96 9.96 5.72
C LYS A 66 -13.47 9.96 5.96
N LYS A 67 -14.24 9.18 5.20
CA LYS A 67 -15.70 9.17 5.25
C LYS A 67 -16.25 8.29 6.38
N THR A 68 -15.41 7.48 7.01
CA THR A 68 -15.78 6.62 8.14
C THR A 68 -15.68 7.41 9.44
N LYS A 69 -16.82 7.70 10.08
CA LYS A 69 -16.89 8.33 11.42
C LYS A 69 -16.63 7.33 12.57
N SER A 70 -16.73 6.03 12.29
CA SER A 70 -16.56 4.94 13.24
C SER A 70 -15.10 4.47 13.34
N ASP A 71 -14.83 3.58 14.30
CA ASP A 71 -13.60 2.81 14.42
C ASP A 71 -13.12 2.29 13.05
N LYS A 72 -11.94 2.76 12.64
CA LYS A 72 -11.35 2.47 11.33
C LYS A 72 -10.83 1.04 11.25
N VAL A 73 -10.28 0.52 12.33
CA VAL A 73 -9.77 -0.86 12.39
C VAL A 73 -10.93 -1.82 12.18
N ALA A 74 -12.03 -1.62 12.93
CA ALA A 74 -13.22 -2.44 12.79
C ALA A 74 -13.82 -2.39 11.38
N PHE A 75 -13.86 -1.20 10.77
CA PHE A 75 -14.34 -1.02 9.40
C PHE A 75 -13.50 -1.80 8.38
N LEU A 76 -12.17 -1.70 8.45
CA LEU A 76 -11.26 -2.38 7.54
C LEU A 76 -11.36 -3.91 7.70
N LYS A 77 -11.34 -4.40 8.94
CA LYS A 77 -11.48 -5.84 9.24
C LYS A 77 -12.79 -6.41 8.73
N LYS A 78 -13.91 -5.69 8.92
CA LYS A 78 -15.23 -6.12 8.44
C LYS A 78 -15.27 -6.32 6.92
N LEU A 79 -14.47 -5.55 6.17
CA LEU A 79 -14.38 -5.68 4.73
C LEU A 79 -13.33 -6.71 4.28
N GLY A 80 -12.54 -7.27 5.20
CA GLY A 80 -11.42 -8.15 4.86
C GLY A 80 -10.24 -7.40 4.24
N ILE A 81 -10.11 -6.10 4.50
CA ILE A 81 -8.99 -5.29 4.00
C ILE A 81 -7.80 -5.51 4.92
N THR A 82 -6.67 -5.89 4.34
CA THR A 82 -5.40 -6.14 5.03
C THR A 82 -4.35 -5.07 4.78
N ASP A 83 -4.50 -4.26 3.72
CA ASP A 83 -3.48 -3.29 3.31
C ASP A 83 -4.12 -1.96 2.96
N ILE A 84 -3.43 -0.86 3.30
CA ILE A 84 -3.84 0.51 2.97
C ILE A 84 -2.68 1.33 2.44
N VAL A 85 -3.01 2.37 1.69
CA VAL A 85 -2.04 3.37 1.23
C VAL A 85 -2.25 4.69 1.99
N ASN A 86 -1.18 5.25 2.55
CA ASN A 86 -1.25 6.54 3.24
C ASN A 86 0.01 7.37 3.09
N SER A 87 -0.12 8.68 3.27
CA SER A 87 1.07 9.53 3.26
C SER A 87 1.87 9.28 4.54
N ARG A 88 3.19 9.17 4.42
CA ARG A 88 4.14 9.06 5.54
C ARG A 88 3.85 10.06 6.66
N ARG A 89 3.45 11.30 6.30
CA ARG A 89 3.02 12.37 7.22
C ARG A 89 1.86 12.01 8.17
N ILE A 90 1.20 10.86 8.02
CA ILE A 90 0.15 10.43 8.95
C ILE A 90 0.67 10.28 10.39
N ILE A 91 1.91 9.80 10.57
CA ILE A 91 2.46 9.59 11.91
C ILE A 91 2.64 10.92 12.67
N ASN A 92 2.94 12.02 11.98
CA ASN A 92 3.12 13.35 12.58
C ASN A 92 1.84 13.86 13.24
N LYS A 93 0.66 13.35 12.85
CA LYS A 93 -0.64 13.83 13.34
C LYS A 93 -1.44 12.75 14.06
N LYS A 94 -1.19 11.48 13.76
CA LYS A 94 -2.06 10.36 14.13
C LYS A 94 -1.28 9.07 14.43
N VAL A 95 -0.12 9.16 15.08
CA VAL A 95 0.71 7.98 15.42
C VAL A 95 -0.07 6.92 16.22
N GLY A 96 -0.99 7.32 17.10
CA GLY A 96 -1.84 6.37 17.85
C GLY A 96 -2.69 5.49 16.92
N LEU A 97 -3.39 6.10 15.96
CA LEU A 97 -4.16 5.37 14.93
C LEU A 97 -3.25 4.48 14.06
N VAL A 98 -2.03 4.92 13.77
CA VAL A 98 -1.08 4.12 12.99
C VAL A 98 -0.71 2.86 13.75
N ARG A 99 -0.40 2.96 15.04
CA ARG A 99 -0.14 1.81 15.91
C ARG A 99 -1.34 0.89 15.99
N GLU A 100 -2.55 1.42 16.21
CA GLU A 100 -3.78 0.62 16.22
C GLU A 100 -3.99 -0.18 14.92
N LEU A 101 -3.67 0.41 13.76
CA LEU A 101 -3.75 -0.27 12.47
C LEU A 101 -2.71 -1.38 12.34
N VAL A 102 -1.45 -1.10 12.70
CA VAL A 102 -0.36 -2.08 12.64
C VAL A 102 -0.60 -3.24 13.61
N ASP A 103 -0.96 -2.95 14.87
CA ASP A 103 -1.29 -3.95 15.89
C ASP A 103 -2.49 -4.81 15.48
N ALA A 104 -3.38 -4.25 14.66
CA ALA A 104 -4.51 -4.95 14.10
C ALA A 104 -4.17 -5.83 12.88
N GLY A 105 -2.92 -5.87 12.44
CA GLY A 105 -2.44 -6.61 11.27
C GLY A 105 -2.74 -5.92 9.93
N ILE A 106 -2.97 -4.60 9.94
CA ILE A 106 -3.16 -3.82 8.71
C ILE A 106 -1.81 -3.27 8.25
N HIS A 107 -1.36 -3.69 7.07
CA HIS A 107 -0.15 -3.16 6.46
C HIS A 107 -0.40 -1.77 5.89
N ILE A 108 0.56 -0.87 6.13
CA ILE A 108 0.50 0.50 5.63
C ILE A 108 1.64 0.70 4.63
N TYR A 109 1.29 1.01 3.39
CA TYR A 109 2.22 1.41 2.35
C TYR A 109 2.30 2.94 2.29
N ALA A 110 3.48 3.49 2.54
CA ALA A 110 3.70 4.92 2.69
C ALA A 110 4.13 5.59 1.39
N PHE A 111 3.47 6.70 1.04
CA PHE A 111 3.87 7.60 -0.04
C PHE A 111 4.22 9.00 0.50
N HIS A 112 4.71 9.88 -0.36
CA HIS A 112 5.30 11.18 0.00
C HIS A 112 6.57 11.01 0.85
N ILE A 113 7.46 10.10 0.44
CA ILE A 113 8.85 10.06 0.90
C ILE A 113 9.56 11.30 0.33
N HIS A 114 10.58 11.83 1.01
CA HIS A 114 11.28 13.10 0.71
C HIS A 114 10.48 14.41 0.81
N PHE A 115 9.18 14.37 1.12
CA PHE A 115 8.39 15.59 1.23
C PHE A 115 8.73 16.42 2.48
N ASP A 116 9.37 15.80 3.47
CA ASP A 116 9.84 16.42 4.70
C ASP A 116 11.38 16.30 4.76
N GLU A 117 12.06 17.36 5.21
CA GLU A 117 13.53 17.41 5.27
C GLU A 117 14.10 16.25 6.12
N GLY A 118 15.12 15.57 5.58
CA GLY A 118 15.77 14.43 6.21
C GLY A 118 14.91 13.16 6.31
N LYS A 119 13.76 13.11 5.61
CA LYS A 119 12.82 11.98 5.65
C LYS A 119 12.78 11.23 4.31
N ASP A 120 13.94 10.78 3.87
CA ASP A 120 14.15 9.93 2.69
C ASP A 120 13.78 8.45 2.94
N GLU A 121 13.95 7.59 1.95
CA GLU A 121 13.67 6.15 2.05
C GLU A 121 14.51 5.49 3.14
N ALA A 122 15.81 5.84 3.21
CA ALA A 122 16.75 5.31 4.18
C ALA A 122 16.27 5.60 5.61
N TYR A 123 15.92 6.85 5.89
CA TYR A 123 15.36 7.25 7.17
C TYR A 123 14.09 6.47 7.51
N VAL A 124 13.16 6.36 6.58
CA VAL A 124 11.88 5.68 6.83
C VAL A 124 12.09 4.19 7.07
N ALA A 125 12.95 3.54 6.30
CA ALA A 125 13.32 2.13 6.50
C ALA A 125 14.03 1.89 7.84
N CYS A 126 14.91 2.79 8.27
CA CYS A 126 15.63 2.62 9.54
C CYS A 126 14.79 2.96 10.77
N ASN A 127 14.02 4.06 10.72
CA ASN A 127 13.41 4.67 11.91
C ASN A 127 11.89 4.49 12.00
N GLU A 128 11.24 4.13 10.89
CA GLU A 128 9.77 4.11 10.78
C GLU A 128 9.22 2.80 10.20
N HIS A 129 10.06 1.77 10.05
CA HIS A 129 9.64 0.44 9.57
C HIS A 129 8.58 -0.22 10.47
N GLN A 130 8.55 0.11 11.76
CA GLN A 130 7.52 -0.33 12.69
C GLN A 130 6.13 0.25 12.39
N TYR A 131 6.05 1.31 11.58
CA TYR A 131 4.80 1.97 11.19
C TYR A 131 4.38 1.65 9.76
N PHE A 132 5.32 1.31 8.89
CA PHE A 132 5.09 1.13 7.47
C PHE A 132 5.63 -0.22 7.00
N TYR A 133 4.75 -1.01 6.40
CA TYR A 133 5.10 -2.30 5.83
C TYR A 133 5.88 -2.15 4.52
N GLY A 134 5.62 -1.07 3.77
CA GLY A 134 6.32 -0.74 2.54
C GLY A 134 6.26 0.75 2.24
N ILE A 135 7.09 1.17 1.29
CA ILE A 135 7.18 2.56 0.84
C ILE A 135 7.10 2.63 -0.68
N TYR A 136 6.56 3.73 -1.19
CA TYR A 136 6.74 4.14 -2.58
C TYR A 136 8.04 4.93 -2.63
N ALA A 137 9.08 4.31 -3.17
CA ALA A 137 10.42 4.85 -3.27
C ALA A 137 10.72 5.28 -4.70
N ASP A 138 11.37 6.44 -4.84
CA ASP A 138 11.81 6.94 -6.14
C ASP A 138 13.28 6.54 -6.39
N ASP A 139 14.12 6.61 -5.34
CA ASP A 139 15.57 6.41 -5.43
C ASP A 139 16.06 5.24 -4.54
N TRP A 140 15.59 4.01 -4.81
CA TRP A 140 16.02 2.81 -4.06
C TRP A 140 17.03 1.93 -4.82
N ASN A 141 18.18 1.66 -4.20
CA ASN A 141 19.18 0.73 -4.74
C ASN A 141 19.13 -0.63 -4.01
N PHE A 142 18.64 -1.65 -4.71
CA PHE A 142 18.57 -3.02 -4.19
C PHE A 142 19.94 -3.73 -4.04
N ASN A 143 21.01 -3.17 -4.61
CA ASN A 143 22.35 -3.75 -4.53
C ASN A 143 23.19 -3.17 -3.38
N GLU A 144 22.66 -2.20 -2.65
CA GLU A 144 23.35 -1.57 -1.52
C GLU A 144 22.71 -1.97 -0.19
N SER A 145 23.56 -2.27 0.80
CA SER A 145 23.08 -2.51 2.16
C SER A 145 22.78 -1.18 2.85
N LEU A 146 21.56 -1.04 3.37
CA LEU A 146 21.19 0.13 4.16
C LEU A 146 21.92 0.12 5.52
N ASN A 147 22.66 1.19 5.81
CA ASN A 147 23.33 1.37 7.10
C ASN A 147 22.54 2.30 8.02
N CYS A 148 21.73 1.71 8.91
CA CYS A 148 20.90 2.46 9.85
C CYS A 148 21.63 3.13 11.02
N ALA A 149 22.95 2.96 11.15
CA ALA A 149 23.70 3.66 12.20
C ALA A 149 23.78 5.18 11.97
N ASN A 150 23.55 5.63 10.73
CA ASN A 150 23.73 7.02 10.29
C ASN A 150 22.42 7.76 10.03
N HIS A 151 21.25 7.13 10.28
CA HIS A 151 19.92 7.66 9.96
C HIS A 151 19.00 7.63 11.17
#